data_AF-A0A7R9MED2-F1
#
_entry.id   AF-A0A7R9MED2-F1
#
_cell.length_a   1.000
_cell.length_b   1.000
_cell.length_c   1.000
_cell.angle_alpha   90.00
_cell.angle_beta   90.00
_cell.angle_gamma   90.00
#
_symmetry.space_group_name_H-M   'P 1'
#
loop_
_entity.id
_entity.type
_entity.pdbx_description
1 polymer ?
#
loop_
_entity_poly.entity_id
_entity_poly.type
_entity_poly.pdbx_seq_one_letter_code
_entity_poly.pdbx_strand_id
1 'polypeptide(L)'
;AVNVLFMTHGEGLLRQVTAAQLIEGYPFRILDTIDVVTKPLAWFGIKLPDTGMPQNKFGLLHVKNFTKGGPYEVYTGQGGTKFLKFVTYKDKRTLDFYKDPKCNLLNGTDGTSMGSFLTKDDVLYVFNGDACRSIYARYKGPSSVKGIPAWRFVLPADLFASPKKNPANRCFCTTPKDPDMCDGIFDVGPCQSGAPLAYSFPHLMHAGPKVRANVEGMRPDPDKHETFFDVEPVSCLSGSGRMPSTLALTLGPACMRWGKE
;
A
#
# COMPACT_ATOMS: atom_id res chain seq x y z
N ALA A 1 10.94 -14.24 26.06
CA ALA A 1 11.89 -13.12 25.98
C ALA A 1 11.22 -11.82 25.55
N VAL A 2 10.70 -11.73 24.32
CA VAL A 2 10.08 -10.50 23.78
C VAL A 2 8.94 -9.97 24.67
N ASN A 3 8.02 -10.82 25.13
CA ASN A 3 6.92 -10.42 26.01
C ASN A 3 7.37 -9.77 27.33
N VAL A 4 8.49 -10.23 27.91
CA VAL A 4 9.04 -9.63 29.13
C VAL A 4 9.53 -8.22 28.84
N LEU A 5 10.20 -8.02 27.69
CA LEU A 5 10.63 -6.69 27.25
C LEU A 5 9.45 -5.73 27.01
N PHE A 6 8.35 -6.21 26.42
CA PHE A 6 7.13 -5.41 26.25
C PHE A 6 6.56 -4.98 27.62
N MET A 7 6.51 -5.89 28.59
CA MET A 7 6.04 -5.58 29.94
C MET A 7 6.98 -4.63 30.69
N THR A 8 8.30 -4.82 30.62
CA THR A 8 9.27 -3.95 31.30
C THR A 8 9.26 -2.52 30.77
N HIS A 9 8.89 -2.35 29.50
CA HIS A 9 8.83 -1.05 28.84
C HIS A 9 7.45 -0.41 28.89
N GLY A 10 6.48 -1.08 29.52
CA GLY A 10 5.09 -0.62 29.63
C GLY A 10 4.43 -0.46 28.26
N GLU A 11 4.86 -1.24 27.26
CA GLU A 11 4.30 -1.16 25.91
C GLU A 11 2.90 -1.77 25.87
N GLY A 12 1.94 -1.00 25.37
CA GLY A 12 0.54 -1.38 25.24
C GLY A 12 0.11 -1.50 23.78
N LEU A 13 -1.03 -2.17 23.54
CA LEU A 13 -1.61 -2.28 22.20
C LEU A 13 -2.09 -0.93 21.66
N LEU A 14 -2.58 -0.07 22.55
CA LEU A 14 -3.05 1.27 22.22
C LEU A 14 -2.07 2.30 22.79
N ARG A 15 -1.79 3.33 21.99
CA ARG A 15 -0.86 4.39 22.35
C ARG A 15 -1.41 5.74 21.93
N GLN A 16 -1.32 6.71 22.81
CA GLN A 16 -1.60 8.11 22.49
C GLN A 16 -0.33 8.76 21.94
N VAL A 17 -0.42 9.31 20.74
CA VAL A 17 0.66 10.04 20.06
C VAL A 17 0.06 11.27 19.37
N THR A 18 0.90 12.26 19.10
CA THR A 18 0.48 13.40 18.27
C THR A 18 0.37 12.99 16.80
N ALA A 19 -0.37 13.77 16.00
CA ALA A 19 -0.44 13.54 14.55
C ALA A 19 0.96 13.59 13.90
N ALA A 20 1.80 14.56 14.30
CA ALA A 20 3.17 14.68 13.81
C ALA A 20 4.00 13.44 14.17
N GLN A 21 3.90 12.93 15.40
CA GLN A 21 4.59 11.70 15.81
C GLN A 21 4.15 10.48 14.99
N LEU A 22 2.85 10.34 14.71
CA LEU A 22 2.34 9.23 13.90
C LEU A 22 2.82 9.28 12.45
N ILE A 23 2.91 10.49 11.88
CA ILE A 23 3.33 10.70 10.49
C ILE A 23 4.84 10.61 10.35
N GLU A 24 5.58 11.41 11.12
CA GLU A 24 7.02 11.64 10.97
C GLU A 24 7.86 10.64 11.76
N GLY A 25 7.30 10.05 12.81
CA GLY A 25 7.93 8.98 13.58
C GLY A 25 8.01 9.26 15.08
N TYR A 26 7.78 8.22 15.88
CA TYR A 26 8.08 8.19 17.31
C TYR A 26 8.98 7.00 17.66
N PRO A 27 9.85 7.14 18.67
CA PRO A 27 10.80 6.10 19.02
C PRO A 27 10.12 4.92 19.72
N PHE A 28 10.54 3.72 19.36
CA PHE A 28 10.14 2.45 19.96
C PHE A 28 11.25 2.00 20.94
N ARG A 29 11.14 2.42 22.21
CA ARG A 29 12.20 2.27 23.23
C ARG A 29 12.65 0.83 23.47
N ILE A 30 11.75 -0.12 23.22
CA ILE A 30 12.05 -1.56 23.30
C ILE A 30 13.15 -1.96 22.34
N LEU A 31 13.17 -1.40 21.12
CA LEU A 31 14.18 -1.69 20.11
C LEU A 31 15.55 -1.12 20.51
N ASP A 32 15.59 0.07 21.10
CA ASP A 32 16.83 0.66 21.63
C ASP A 32 17.45 -0.23 22.72
N THR A 33 16.60 -0.85 23.55
CA THR A 33 17.08 -1.78 24.60
C THR A 33 17.57 -3.09 24.02
N ILE A 34 16.89 -3.62 23.00
CA ILE A 34 17.33 -4.80 22.27
C ILE A 34 18.73 -4.54 21.70
N ASP A 35 18.94 -3.42 21.00
CA ASP A 35 20.23 -3.06 20.42
C ASP A 35 21.35 -3.00 21.45
N VAL A 36 21.08 -2.43 22.63
CA VAL A 36 22.06 -2.36 23.73
C VAL A 36 22.38 -3.75 24.27
N VAL A 37 21.37 -4.58 24.51
CA VAL A 37 21.53 -5.92 25.09
C VAL A 37 22.20 -6.89 24.10
N THR A 38 22.02 -6.72 22.79
CA THR A 38 22.56 -7.64 21.79
C THR A 38 23.91 -7.24 21.22
N LYS A 39 24.39 -6.01 21.47
CA LYS A 39 25.75 -5.59 21.10
C LYS A 39 26.84 -6.56 21.57
N PRO A 40 26.85 -7.03 22.83
CA PRO A 40 27.81 -8.04 23.27
C PRO A 40 27.66 -9.39 22.54
N LEU A 41 26.43 -9.79 22.22
CA LEU A 41 26.13 -11.04 21.51
C LEU A 41 26.64 -11.01 20.06
N ALA A 42 26.67 -9.83 19.43
CA ALA A 42 27.22 -9.64 18.09
C ALA A 42 28.73 -9.96 18.03
N TRP A 43 29.48 -9.74 19.11
CA TRP A 43 30.89 -10.16 19.21
C TRP A 43 31.02 -11.69 19.14
N PHE A 44 30.05 -12.43 19.66
CA PHE A 44 29.99 -13.89 19.58
C PHE A 44 29.38 -14.41 18.26
N GLY A 45 29.21 -13.56 17.25
CA GLY A 45 28.67 -13.93 15.94
C GLY A 45 27.15 -14.07 15.88
N ILE A 46 26.43 -13.73 16.95
CA ILE A 46 24.96 -13.76 16.99
C ILE A 46 24.44 -12.40 16.52
N LYS A 47 23.97 -12.32 15.27
CA LYS A 47 23.30 -11.14 14.72
C LYS A 47 21.79 -11.30 14.84
N LEU A 48 21.11 -10.32 15.43
CA LEU A 48 19.66 -10.25 15.39
C LEU A 48 19.18 -9.87 13.98
N PRO A 49 17.97 -10.31 13.59
CA PRO A 49 17.34 -9.85 12.35
C PRO A 49 17.08 -8.34 12.40
N ASP A 50 17.31 -7.68 11.27
CA ASP A 50 16.92 -6.29 11.08
C ASP A 50 15.41 -6.15 11.31
N THR A 51 15.01 -5.23 12.17
CA THR A 51 13.62 -4.97 12.53
C THR A 51 12.87 -4.28 11.40
N GLY A 52 13.59 -3.77 10.40
CA GLY A 52 13.03 -3.00 9.29
C GLY A 52 12.49 -1.63 9.71
N MET A 53 12.83 -1.16 10.92
CA MET A 53 12.45 0.15 11.45
C MET A 53 13.69 1.06 11.52
N PRO A 54 13.86 1.97 10.55
CA PRO A 54 14.96 2.93 10.57
C PRO A 54 14.99 3.71 11.88
N GLN A 55 16.17 3.83 12.49
CA GLN A 55 16.39 4.60 13.72
C GLN A 55 15.47 4.17 14.89
N ASN A 56 15.00 2.92 14.90
CA ASN A 56 14.06 2.40 15.90
C ASN A 56 12.79 3.25 16.05
N LYS A 57 12.35 3.92 14.98
CA LYS A 57 11.15 4.75 14.97
C LYS A 57 10.05 4.13 14.12
N PHE A 58 8.83 4.24 14.61
CA PHE A 58 7.63 3.95 13.82
C PHE A 58 6.97 5.26 13.41
N GLY A 59 6.69 5.41 12.12
CA GLY A 59 5.83 6.47 11.59
C GLY A 59 5.38 6.12 10.18
N LEU A 60 4.16 6.52 9.81
CA LEU A 60 3.54 6.15 8.53
C LEU A 60 4.33 6.64 7.33
N LEU A 61 4.96 7.81 7.45
CA LEU A 61 5.81 8.43 6.43
C LEU A 61 7.22 8.70 6.98
N HIS A 62 7.61 7.97 8.02
CA HIS A 62 8.97 8.05 8.55
C HIS A 62 9.96 7.76 7.42
N VAL A 63 11.09 8.48 7.38
CA VAL A 63 12.10 8.48 6.32
C VAL A 63 11.65 8.89 4.90
N LYS A 64 10.39 9.26 4.66
CA LYS A 64 9.95 9.73 3.32
C LYS A 64 10.39 11.16 3.01
N ASN A 65 10.52 11.99 4.04
CA ASN A 65 10.93 13.38 3.84
C ASN A 65 12.37 13.46 3.31
N PHE A 66 12.58 14.23 2.24
CA PHE A 66 13.86 14.39 1.54
C PHE A 66 14.48 13.10 0.96
N THR A 67 13.71 12.02 0.80
CA THR A 67 14.19 10.80 0.14
C THR A 67 13.58 10.61 -1.25
N LYS A 68 14.31 9.91 -2.12
CA LYS A 68 13.88 9.60 -3.48
C LYS A 68 13.20 8.24 -3.49
N GLY A 69 12.04 8.13 -4.14
CA GLY A 69 11.32 6.86 -4.31
C GLY A 69 11.91 5.92 -5.37
N GLY A 70 12.75 6.46 -6.27
CA GLY A 70 13.38 5.76 -7.39
C GLY A 70 14.74 5.12 -7.09
N PRO A 71 15.56 4.85 -8.13
CA PRO A 71 15.43 5.34 -9.52
C PRO A 71 14.23 4.77 -10.29
N TYR A 72 13.73 5.56 -11.25
CA TYR A 72 12.68 5.17 -12.20
C TYR A 72 13.23 5.25 -13.62
N GLU A 73 12.98 4.23 -14.42
CA GLU A 73 13.13 4.30 -15.87
C GLU A 73 11.76 4.20 -16.51
N VAL A 74 11.49 5.10 -17.44
CA VAL A 74 10.20 5.20 -18.13
C VAL A 74 10.42 5.40 -19.62
N TYR A 75 9.42 5.02 -20.42
CA TYR A 75 9.44 5.28 -21.85
C TYR A 75 9.22 6.76 -22.15
N THR A 76 10.01 7.30 -23.08
CA THR A 76 9.94 8.69 -23.55
C THR A 76 8.81 8.95 -24.55
N GLY A 77 8.14 7.90 -25.03
CA GLY A 77 7.15 7.99 -26.11
C GLY A 77 7.75 7.86 -27.51
N GLN A 78 9.08 7.94 -27.66
CA GLN A 78 9.74 7.76 -28.95
C GLN A 78 9.45 6.34 -29.50
N GLY A 79 9.25 6.24 -30.81
CA GLY A 79 8.95 4.97 -31.48
C GLY A 79 7.53 4.43 -31.23
N GLY A 80 6.60 5.28 -30.77
CA GLY A 80 5.21 4.88 -30.51
C GLY A 80 4.99 4.17 -29.18
N THR A 81 5.95 4.27 -28.25
CA THR A 81 5.78 3.76 -26.89
C THR A 81 4.79 4.63 -26.10
N LYS A 82 4.14 4.05 -25.07
CA LYS A 82 3.27 4.84 -24.18
C LYS A 82 4.15 5.75 -23.31
N PHE A 83 3.97 7.07 -23.45
CA PHE A 83 4.70 8.08 -22.69
C PHE A 83 4.60 7.83 -21.18
N LEU A 84 5.73 7.96 -20.47
CA LEU A 84 5.87 7.76 -19.01
C LEU A 84 5.47 6.37 -18.49
N LYS A 85 5.28 5.39 -19.36
CA LYS A 85 5.10 4.00 -18.93
C LYS A 85 6.39 3.50 -18.27
N PHE A 86 6.26 2.89 -17.09
CA PHE A 86 7.39 2.31 -16.37
C PHE A 86 8.10 1.20 -17.18
N VAL A 87 9.43 1.24 -17.12
CA VAL A 87 10.36 0.20 -17.59
C VAL A 87 10.97 -0.50 -16.39
N THR A 88 11.51 0.27 -15.44
CA THR A 88 12.05 -0.24 -14.18
C THR A 88 11.70 0.63 -13.00
N TYR A 89 11.60 -0.01 -11.83
CA TYR A 89 11.51 0.62 -10.53
C TYR A 89 12.65 0.05 -9.67
N LYS A 90 13.55 0.92 -9.20
CA LYS A 90 14.77 0.51 -8.46
C LYS A 90 15.55 -0.58 -9.18
N ASP A 91 15.83 -0.33 -10.45
CA ASP A 91 16.61 -1.19 -11.35
C ASP A 91 15.99 -2.57 -11.63
N LYS A 92 14.72 -2.78 -11.27
CA LYS A 92 13.98 -4.02 -11.53
C LYS A 92 12.83 -3.79 -12.51
N ARG A 93 12.69 -4.70 -13.48
CA ARG A 93 11.58 -4.72 -14.45
C ARG A 93 10.28 -5.29 -13.87
N THR A 94 10.39 -6.05 -12.79
CA THR A 94 9.28 -6.59 -12.01
C THR A 94 9.56 -6.33 -10.54
N LEU A 95 8.50 -6.15 -9.77
CA LEU A 95 8.59 -6.09 -8.32
C LEU A 95 9.00 -7.47 -7.76
N ASP A 96 9.29 -7.53 -6.47
CA ASP A 96 9.64 -8.77 -5.78
C ASP A 96 8.97 -8.89 -4.40
N PHE A 97 7.83 -8.20 -4.24
CA PHE A 97 7.10 -8.16 -2.97
C PHE A 97 6.22 -9.38 -2.79
N TYR A 98 5.53 -9.84 -3.83
CA TYR A 98 4.56 -10.92 -3.74
C TYR A 98 5.12 -12.26 -4.25
N LYS A 99 4.55 -13.38 -3.80
CA LYS A 99 4.99 -14.71 -4.21
C LYS A 99 4.69 -15.05 -5.68
N ASP A 100 3.57 -14.53 -6.19
CA ASP A 100 3.16 -14.76 -7.58
C ASP A 100 3.77 -13.69 -8.50
N PRO A 101 4.57 -14.06 -9.52
CA PRO A 101 5.16 -13.11 -10.45
C PRO A 101 4.14 -12.20 -11.15
N LYS A 102 2.90 -12.66 -11.38
CA LYS A 102 1.85 -11.84 -12.02
C LYS A 102 1.49 -10.60 -11.21
N CYS A 103 1.68 -10.67 -9.90
CA CYS A 103 1.31 -9.62 -8.95
C CYS A 103 2.43 -8.60 -8.75
N ASN A 104 3.60 -8.94 -9.27
CA ASN A 104 4.77 -8.10 -9.31
C ASN A 104 4.98 -7.41 -10.67
N LEU A 105 4.00 -7.50 -11.57
CA LEU A 105 4.08 -6.81 -12.85
C LEU A 105 4.06 -5.29 -12.64
N LEU A 106 5.09 -4.62 -13.17
CA LEU A 106 5.20 -3.17 -13.18
C LEU A 106 4.47 -2.62 -14.41
N ASN A 107 3.17 -2.36 -14.24
CA ASN A 107 2.30 -1.86 -15.30
C ASN A 107 1.96 -0.39 -15.09
N GLY A 108 1.78 0.32 -16.21
CA GLY A 108 1.25 1.67 -16.22
C GLY A 108 2.28 2.77 -16.10
N THR A 109 1.79 3.95 -15.77
CA THR A 109 2.58 5.17 -15.50
C THR A 109 2.58 5.47 -14.00
N ASP A 110 3.10 6.63 -13.59
CA ASP A 110 3.00 7.14 -12.22
C ASP A 110 1.65 7.82 -11.92
N GLY A 111 0.73 7.87 -12.90
CA GLY A 111 -0.58 8.50 -12.77
C GLY A 111 -0.62 10.00 -13.06
N THR A 112 0.52 10.65 -13.33
CA THR A 112 0.54 12.07 -13.73
C THR A 112 0.10 12.26 -15.19
N SER A 113 0.57 11.35 -16.05
CA SER A 113 0.09 11.15 -17.42
C SER A 113 -0.38 9.72 -17.58
N MET A 114 -1.37 9.49 -18.42
CA MET A 114 -1.94 8.16 -18.70
C MET A 114 -1.51 7.59 -20.05
N GLY A 115 -0.53 8.21 -20.71
CA GLY A 115 0.00 7.80 -22.02
C GLY A 115 -0.35 8.78 -23.13
N SER A 116 -0.89 8.30 -24.26
CA SER A 116 -1.31 9.13 -25.38
C SER A 116 -2.52 8.49 -26.09
N PHE A 117 -3.44 9.31 -26.58
CA PHE A 117 -4.63 8.92 -27.35
C PHE A 117 -5.52 7.87 -26.66
N LEU A 118 -6.16 8.25 -25.56
CA LEU A 118 -7.06 7.35 -24.85
C LEU A 118 -8.34 7.07 -25.62
N THR A 119 -8.84 5.85 -25.45
CA THR A 119 -10.16 5.37 -25.82
C THR A 119 -10.97 5.03 -24.56
N LYS A 120 -12.30 4.93 -24.68
CA LYS A 120 -13.17 4.61 -23.53
C LYS A 120 -12.99 3.17 -23.04
N ASP A 121 -12.45 2.29 -23.90
CA ASP A 121 -12.19 0.88 -23.59
C ASP A 121 -10.83 0.67 -22.91
N ASP A 122 -9.99 1.71 -22.84
CA ASP A 122 -8.69 1.62 -22.18
C ASP A 122 -8.81 1.38 -20.67
N VAL A 123 -7.99 0.45 -20.19
CA VAL A 123 -7.73 0.25 -18.76
C VAL A 123 -6.44 0.99 -18.41
N LEU A 124 -6.56 2.00 -17.55
CA LEU A 124 -5.42 2.83 -17.17
C LEU A 124 -4.73 2.20 -15.97
N TYR A 125 -3.50 1.73 -16.17
CA TYR A 125 -2.67 1.24 -15.08
C TYR A 125 -1.84 2.37 -14.49
N VAL A 126 -1.74 2.39 -13.16
CA VAL A 126 -0.89 3.31 -12.40
C VAL A 126 -0.08 2.48 -11.41
N PHE A 127 1.23 2.67 -11.39
CA PHE A 127 2.09 2.14 -10.36
C PHE A 127 2.33 3.19 -9.29
N ASN A 128 2.07 2.84 -8.03
CA ASN A 128 2.40 3.65 -6.88
C ASN A 128 3.32 2.85 -5.96
N GLY A 129 4.53 3.36 -5.73
CA GLY A 129 5.53 2.71 -4.89
C GLY A 129 5.11 2.52 -3.43
N ASP A 130 4.21 3.36 -2.92
CA ASP A 130 3.68 3.23 -1.56
C ASP A 130 2.60 2.13 -1.46
N ALA A 131 1.81 1.95 -2.52
CA ALA A 131 0.85 0.85 -2.64
C ALA A 131 1.53 -0.49 -3.01
N CYS A 132 2.80 -0.45 -3.42
CA CYS A 132 3.62 -1.61 -3.73
C CYS A 132 3.08 -2.53 -4.83
N ARG A 133 2.20 -2.03 -5.70
CA ARG A 133 1.66 -2.76 -6.85
C ARG A 133 1.14 -1.78 -7.88
N SER A 134 0.96 -2.27 -9.10
CA SER A 134 0.14 -1.57 -10.09
C SER A 134 -1.34 -1.71 -9.74
N ILE A 135 -2.04 -0.59 -9.76
CA ILE A 135 -3.49 -0.46 -9.68
C ILE A 135 -4.04 -0.08 -11.05
N TYR A 136 -5.36 -0.20 -11.25
CA TYR A 136 -5.99 0.19 -12.50
C TYR A 136 -7.29 0.96 -12.31
N ALA A 137 -7.59 1.82 -13.29
CA ALA A 137 -8.83 2.59 -13.37
C ALA A 137 -9.55 2.28 -14.69
N ARG A 138 -10.89 2.38 -14.68
CA ARG A 138 -11.75 2.18 -15.85
C ARG A 138 -12.62 3.41 -16.09
N TYR A 139 -12.96 3.66 -17.35
CA TYR A 139 -13.84 4.75 -17.74
C TYR A 139 -15.19 4.66 -17.02
N LYS A 140 -15.61 5.76 -16.40
CA LYS A 140 -16.91 5.93 -15.73
C LYS A 140 -17.84 6.83 -16.54
N GLY A 141 -17.31 7.87 -17.19
CA GLY A 141 -18.14 8.82 -17.92
C GLY A 141 -17.41 10.09 -18.34
N PRO A 142 -18.10 10.98 -19.08
CA PRO A 142 -17.57 12.31 -19.38
C PRO A 142 -17.45 13.17 -18.11
N SER A 143 -16.47 14.08 -18.11
CA SER A 143 -16.24 15.09 -17.07
C SER A 143 -15.78 16.40 -17.72
N SER A 144 -15.65 17.46 -16.93
CA SER A 144 -15.02 18.70 -17.34
C SER A 144 -14.22 19.29 -16.18
N VAL A 145 -12.99 19.70 -16.47
CA VAL A 145 -12.12 20.37 -15.50
C VAL A 145 -11.85 21.77 -15.99
N LYS A 146 -12.38 22.78 -15.29
CA LYS A 146 -12.22 24.20 -15.65
C LYS A 146 -12.58 24.50 -17.11
N GLY A 147 -13.63 23.87 -17.64
CA GLY A 147 -14.11 24.05 -19.01
C GLY A 147 -13.39 23.17 -20.06
N ILE A 148 -12.34 22.43 -19.67
CA ILE A 148 -11.67 21.48 -20.56
C ILE A 148 -12.43 20.14 -20.50
N PRO A 149 -12.89 19.59 -21.64
CA PRO A 149 -13.49 18.26 -21.68
C PRO A 149 -12.51 17.19 -21.19
N ALA A 150 -12.96 16.33 -20.30
CA ALA A 150 -12.17 15.25 -19.74
C ALA A 150 -13.01 13.97 -19.63
N TRP A 151 -12.34 12.86 -19.38
CA TRP A 151 -12.98 11.58 -19.09
C TRP A 151 -12.66 11.17 -17.66
N ARG A 152 -13.69 10.78 -16.91
CA ARG A 152 -13.55 10.28 -15.57
C ARG A 152 -13.21 8.80 -15.60
N PHE A 153 -12.09 8.45 -15.01
CA PHE A 153 -11.68 7.08 -14.73
C PHE A 153 -11.74 6.85 -13.22
N VAL A 154 -12.23 5.69 -12.78
CA VAL A 154 -12.32 5.33 -11.36
C VAL A 154 -11.69 3.98 -11.10
N LEU A 155 -11.17 3.79 -9.90
CA LEU A 155 -10.75 2.46 -9.45
C LEU A 155 -11.99 1.59 -9.23
N PRO A 156 -12.15 0.48 -9.95
CA PRO A 156 -13.30 -0.40 -9.78
C PRO A 156 -13.19 -1.23 -8.49
N ALA A 157 -14.35 -1.64 -7.95
CA ALA A 157 -14.42 -2.46 -6.74
C ALA A 157 -13.68 -3.82 -6.88
N ASP A 158 -13.59 -4.36 -8.10
CA ASP A 158 -12.90 -5.62 -8.37
C ASP A 158 -11.37 -5.54 -8.17
N LEU A 159 -10.81 -4.33 -8.10
CA LEU A 159 -9.37 -4.11 -7.87
C LEU A 159 -8.91 -4.66 -6.51
N PHE A 160 -9.70 -4.47 -5.45
CA PHE A 160 -9.41 -4.98 -4.09
C PHE A 160 -10.35 -6.10 -3.68
N ALA A 161 -11.15 -6.64 -4.60
CA ALA A 161 -12.07 -7.72 -4.29
C ALA A 161 -11.33 -9.01 -3.91
N SER A 162 -11.98 -9.82 -3.09
CA SER A 162 -11.44 -11.11 -2.65
C SER A 162 -11.07 -12.03 -3.83
N PRO A 163 -10.15 -13.00 -3.62
CA PRO A 163 -9.80 -14.00 -4.63
C PRO A 163 -10.99 -14.82 -5.15
N LYS A 164 -12.10 -14.89 -4.40
CA LYS A 164 -13.35 -15.54 -4.85
C LYS A 164 -14.06 -14.74 -5.94
N LYS A 165 -14.05 -13.40 -5.84
CA LYS A 165 -14.67 -12.49 -6.81
C LYS A 165 -13.74 -12.16 -7.96
N ASN A 166 -12.45 -11.98 -7.67
CA ASN A 166 -11.41 -11.73 -8.65
C ASN A 166 -10.20 -12.65 -8.39
N PRO A 167 -10.09 -13.80 -9.09
CA PRO A 167 -9.00 -14.76 -8.89
C PRO A 167 -7.60 -14.19 -9.10
N ALA A 168 -7.46 -13.10 -9.88
CA ALA A 168 -6.19 -12.42 -10.07
C ALA A 168 -5.64 -11.81 -8.76
N ASN A 169 -6.51 -11.57 -7.77
CA ASN A 169 -6.10 -10.97 -6.49
C ASN A 169 -5.58 -11.98 -5.47
N ARG A 170 -5.47 -13.27 -5.81
CA ARG A 170 -5.06 -14.34 -4.88
C ARG A 170 -3.75 -14.06 -4.13
N CYS A 171 -2.79 -13.47 -4.81
CA CYS A 171 -1.46 -13.14 -4.29
C CYS A 171 -1.42 -11.95 -3.33
N PHE A 172 -2.44 -11.09 -3.33
CA PHE A 172 -2.50 -9.90 -2.47
C PHE A 172 -3.28 -10.17 -1.17
N CYS A 173 -3.73 -11.41 -0.97
CA CYS A 173 -4.50 -11.85 0.18
C CYS A 173 -3.61 -12.65 1.16
N THR A 174 -3.49 -12.15 2.39
CA THR A 174 -2.71 -12.80 3.48
C THR A 174 -3.42 -13.94 4.17
N THR A 175 -4.74 -14.04 4.01
CA THR A 175 -5.59 -15.05 4.63
C THR A 175 -6.17 -15.98 3.57
N PRO A 176 -5.33 -16.75 2.84
CA PRO A 176 -5.84 -17.62 1.76
C PRO A 176 -6.79 -18.72 2.27
N LYS A 177 -6.75 -19.05 3.57
CA LYS A 177 -7.69 -19.96 4.23
C LYS A 177 -9.07 -19.36 4.44
N ASP A 178 -9.17 -18.02 4.42
CA ASP A 178 -10.41 -17.27 4.62
C ASP A 178 -10.47 -16.07 3.65
N PRO A 179 -10.67 -16.32 2.34
CA PRO A 179 -10.57 -15.28 1.32
C PRO A 179 -11.56 -14.11 1.50
N ASP A 180 -12.64 -14.31 2.27
CA ASP A 180 -13.65 -13.27 2.54
C ASP A 180 -13.09 -12.16 3.45
N MET A 181 -12.02 -12.45 4.20
CA MET A 181 -11.27 -11.46 4.99
C MET A 181 -10.40 -10.54 4.12
N CYS A 182 -10.24 -10.86 2.83
CA CYS A 182 -9.50 -10.04 1.86
C CYS A 182 -10.44 -9.24 0.95
N ASP A 183 -11.75 -9.24 1.19
CA ASP A 183 -12.69 -8.57 0.30
C ASP A 183 -12.71 -7.05 0.55
N GLY A 184 -12.19 -6.27 -0.41
CA GLY A 184 -12.06 -4.81 -0.38
C GLY A 184 -10.81 -4.30 0.32
N ILE A 185 -9.87 -5.18 0.65
CA ILE A 185 -8.57 -4.83 1.24
C ILE A 185 -7.45 -5.63 0.57
N PHE A 186 -6.22 -5.13 0.62
CA PHE A 186 -5.05 -5.89 0.19
C PHE A 186 -3.86 -5.68 1.13
N ASP A 187 -3.01 -6.69 1.24
CA ASP A 187 -1.84 -6.67 2.10
C ASP A 187 -0.66 -5.93 1.47
N VAL A 188 -0.02 -5.10 2.28
CA VAL A 188 1.12 -4.24 1.91
C VAL A 188 2.37 -4.63 2.72
N GLY A 189 2.22 -5.50 3.72
CA GLY A 189 3.33 -5.97 4.55
C GLY A 189 4.56 -6.48 3.79
N PRO A 190 4.43 -7.20 2.65
CA PRO A 190 5.58 -7.72 1.93
C PRO A 190 6.54 -6.65 1.41
N CYS A 191 6.09 -5.41 1.20
CA CYS A 191 6.98 -4.29 0.85
C CYS A 191 7.32 -3.37 2.03
N GLN A 192 6.68 -3.57 3.19
CA GLN A 192 6.85 -2.78 4.42
C GLN A 192 7.55 -3.61 5.50
N SER A 193 8.61 -4.34 5.12
CA SER A 193 9.42 -5.16 6.04
C SER A 193 8.61 -6.18 6.86
N GLY A 194 7.51 -6.68 6.31
CA GLY A 194 6.62 -7.63 6.99
C GLY A 194 5.66 -7.02 8.02
N ALA A 195 5.58 -5.68 8.11
CA ALA A 195 4.61 -5.01 8.97
C ALA A 195 3.17 -5.42 8.59
N PRO A 196 2.27 -5.67 9.55
CA PRO A 196 0.93 -6.20 9.25
C PRO A 196 -0.02 -5.11 8.75
N LEU A 197 0.29 -4.49 7.62
CA LEU A 197 -0.41 -3.35 7.04
C LEU A 197 -1.29 -3.76 5.85
N ALA A 198 -2.51 -3.21 5.79
CA ALA A 198 -3.42 -3.41 4.68
C ALA A 198 -3.95 -2.08 4.14
N TYR A 199 -4.10 -1.97 2.82
CA TYR A 199 -4.78 -0.86 2.17
C TYR A 199 -6.23 -1.22 1.88
N SER A 200 -7.08 -0.19 1.90
CA SER A 200 -8.50 -0.25 1.55
C SER A 200 -8.95 1.08 0.95
N PHE A 201 -10.13 1.11 0.36
CA PHE A 201 -10.81 2.38 0.10
C PHE A 201 -11.26 3.02 1.42
N PRO A 202 -11.40 4.36 1.47
CA PRO A 202 -11.79 5.05 2.68
C PRO A 202 -13.10 4.53 3.27
N HIS A 203 -13.15 4.45 4.60
CA HIS A 203 -14.27 3.87 5.34
C HIS A 203 -14.66 2.46 4.89
N LEU A 204 -13.67 1.67 4.44
CA LEU A 204 -13.87 0.31 3.95
C LEU A 204 -14.92 0.24 2.82
N MET A 205 -14.94 1.28 1.97
CA MET A 205 -15.81 1.30 0.80
C MET A 205 -15.49 0.10 -0.10
N HIS A 206 -16.52 -0.59 -0.58
CA HIS A 206 -16.43 -1.87 -1.31
C HIS A 206 -15.96 -3.10 -0.52
N ALA A 207 -15.67 -2.98 0.78
CA ALA A 207 -15.27 -4.13 1.58
C ALA A 207 -16.44 -5.07 1.91
N GLY A 208 -16.11 -6.37 2.00
CA GLY A 208 -17.06 -7.41 2.34
C GLY A 208 -17.64 -7.23 3.76
N PRO A 209 -18.83 -7.80 4.06
CA PRO A 209 -19.44 -7.72 5.39
C PRO A 209 -18.50 -8.18 6.51
N LYS A 210 -17.71 -9.24 6.26
CA LYS A 210 -16.79 -9.82 7.24
C LYS A 210 -15.68 -8.87 7.64
N VAL A 211 -15.13 -8.11 6.69
CA VAL A 211 -14.11 -7.09 6.97
C VAL A 211 -14.74 -5.91 7.71
N ARG A 212 -15.89 -5.41 7.23
CA ARG A 212 -16.60 -4.26 7.81
C ARG A 212 -17.07 -4.50 9.24
N ALA A 213 -17.45 -5.73 9.58
CA ALA A 213 -17.89 -6.10 10.92
C ALA A 213 -16.80 -5.95 12.00
N ASN A 214 -15.52 -5.87 11.62
CA ASN A 214 -14.42 -5.73 12.58
C ASN A 214 -14.16 -4.30 13.03
N VAL A 215 -14.79 -3.29 12.40
CA VAL A 215 -14.56 -1.88 12.73
C VAL A 215 -15.86 -1.10 12.72
N GLU A 216 -16.22 -0.57 13.88
CA GLU A 216 -17.39 0.29 14.04
C GLU A 216 -17.13 1.73 13.56
N GLY A 217 -18.20 2.48 13.26
CA GLY A 217 -18.12 3.90 12.91
C GLY A 217 -17.76 4.21 11.45
N MET A 218 -17.56 3.19 10.61
CA MET A 218 -17.29 3.38 9.18
C MET A 218 -18.55 3.84 8.41
N ARG A 219 -18.41 4.89 7.59
CA ARG A 219 -19.51 5.50 6.80
C ARG A 219 -19.06 5.68 5.35
N PRO A 220 -19.05 4.62 4.52
CA PRO A 220 -18.64 4.72 3.12
C PRO A 220 -19.60 5.65 2.34
N ASP A 221 -19.03 6.52 1.51
CA ASP A 221 -19.73 7.54 0.73
C ASP A 221 -19.00 7.67 -0.62
N PRO A 222 -19.57 7.19 -1.73
CA PRO A 222 -18.92 7.22 -3.03
C PRO A 222 -18.47 8.62 -3.47
N ASP A 223 -19.21 9.67 -3.15
CA ASP A 223 -18.86 11.04 -3.58
C ASP A 223 -17.62 11.59 -2.87
N LYS A 224 -17.31 11.03 -1.69
CA LYS A 224 -16.15 11.41 -0.86
C LYS A 224 -14.99 10.44 -1.00
N HIS A 225 -15.28 9.15 -1.09
CA HIS A 225 -14.32 8.07 -0.88
C HIS A 225 -13.93 7.34 -2.18
N GLU A 226 -14.59 7.63 -3.30
CA GLU A 226 -14.14 7.11 -4.61
C GLU A 226 -12.82 7.76 -5.03
N THR A 227 -11.93 6.90 -5.54
CA THR A 227 -10.73 7.36 -6.26
C THR A 227 -11.10 7.61 -7.71
N PHE A 228 -10.78 8.79 -8.23
CA PHE A 228 -10.99 9.13 -9.63
C PHE A 228 -9.84 9.95 -10.22
N PHE A 229 -9.73 9.88 -11.54
CA PHE A 229 -8.89 10.72 -12.37
C PHE A 229 -9.73 11.27 -13.51
N ASP A 230 -9.73 12.58 -13.67
CA ASP A 230 -10.29 13.25 -14.84
C ASP A 230 -9.15 13.55 -15.81
N VAL A 231 -9.14 12.80 -16.91
CA VAL A 231 -8.03 12.76 -17.87
C VAL A 231 -8.50 13.38 -19.18
N GLU A 232 -7.72 14.31 -19.72
CA GLU A 232 -7.98 14.86 -21.06
C GLU A 232 -7.55 13.80 -22.10
N PRO A 233 -8.43 13.34 -23.00
CA PRO A 233 -8.20 12.14 -23.79
C PRO A 233 -7.09 12.25 -24.85
N VAL A 234 -6.76 13.46 -25.33
CA VAL A 234 -5.76 13.65 -26.39
C VAL A 234 -4.35 13.71 -25.81
N SER A 235 -4.10 14.69 -24.93
CA SER A 235 -2.83 14.89 -24.23
C SER A 235 -2.58 13.86 -23.13
N CYS A 236 -3.65 13.20 -22.65
CA CYS A 236 -3.62 12.18 -21.59
C CYS A 236 -3.07 12.68 -20.27
N LEU A 237 -3.11 13.99 -20.06
CA LEU A 237 -2.76 14.63 -18.79
C LEU A 237 -3.93 14.51 -17.82
N SER A 238 -3.63 14.17 -16.57
CA SER A 238 -4.62 14.17 -15.49
C SER A 238 -4.88 15.62 -15.06
N GLY A 239 -6.04 16.18 -15.41
CA GLY A 239 -6.41 17.56 -15.09
C GLY A 239 -6.96 17.73 -13.68
N SER A 240 -7.59 16.69 -13.13
CA SER A 240 -8.03 16.62 -11.74
C SER A 240 -7.99 15.17 -11.27
N GLY A 241 -7.63 14.94 -10.01
CA GLY A 241 -7.62 13.59 -9.46
C GLY A 241 -7.76 13.61 -7.95
N ARG A 242 -8.38 12.56 -7.41
CA ARG A 242 -8.47 12.30 -5.99
C ARG A 242 -8.19 10.83 -5.77
N MET A 243 -7.20 10.51 -4.95
CA MET A 243 -6.87 9.13 -4.57
C MET A 243 -6.89 8.99 -3.04
N PRO A 244 -8.07 9.01 -2.42
CA PRO A 244 -8.15 8.79 -0.99
C PRO A 244 -8.00 7.29 -0.72
N SER A 245 -7.23 6.94 0.31
CA SER A 245 -7.03 5.55 0.74
C SER A 245 -7.06 5.46 2.26
N THR A 246 -7.32 4.26 2.78
CA THR A 246 -7.17 3.95 4.20
C THR A 246 -6.12 2.87 4.37
N LEU A 247 -5.07 3.21 5.12
CA LEU A 247 -4.08 2.28 5.62
C LEU A 247 -4.53 1.80 6.99
N ALA A 248 -4.67 0.48 7.14
CA ALA A 248 -5.09 -0.17 8.38
C ALA A 248 -3.98 -1.09 8.89
N LEU A 249 -3.84 -1.16 10.21
CA LEU A 249 -3.02 -2.18 10.88
C LEU A 249 -3.91 -3.39 11.14
N THR A 250 -3.51 -4.55 10.62
CA THR A 250 -4.19 -5.82 10.85
C THR A 250 -3.73 -6.41 12.18
N LEU A 251 -4.67 -6.62 13.10
CA LEU A 251 -4.41 -7.20 14.41
C LEU A 251 -4.90 -8.65 14.41
N GLY A 252 -4.04 -9.56 14.87
CA GLY A 252 -4.37 -10.97 15.09
C GLY A 252 -4.09 -11.37 16.53
N PRO A 253 -4.73 -12.44 17.05
CA PRO A 253 -4.43 -12.96 18.36
C PRO A 253 -2.96 -13.43 18.41
N ALA A 254 -2.15 -12.75 19.23
CA ALA A 254 -0.82 -13.25 19.59
C ALA A 254 -1.01 -14.34 20.65
N CYS A 255 -0.84 -15.60 20.27
CA CYS A 255 -0.93 -16.70 21.23
C CYS A 255 0.28 -16.63 22.19
N MET A 256 0.06 -16.28 23.47
CA MET A 256 1.05 -16.46 24.52
C MET A 256 1.28 -17.97 24.72
N ARG A 257 2.19 -18.57 23.94
CA ARG A 257 2.79 -19.84 24.34
C ARG A 257 3.75 -19.54 25.47
N TRP A 258 3.23 -19.59 26.70
CA TRP A 258 4.07 -19.97 27.83
C TRP A 258 4.52 -21.39 27.55
N GLY A 259 5.81 -21.56 27.24
CA GLY A 259 6.41 -22.89 27.24
C GLY A 259 6.15 -23.52 28.59
N LYS A 260 5.35 -24.58 28.61
CA LYS A 260 5.58 -25.66 29.54
C LYS A 260 6.60 -26.59 28.87
N GLU A 261 7.59 -26.96 29.68
CA GLU A 261 8.73 -27.84 29.44
C GLU A 261 9.97 -27.19 28.81
#